data_AF-A0A7C1G6A3-F1
#
_entry.id   AF-A0A7C1G6A3-F1
#
_cell.length_a   1.000
_cell.length_b   1.000
_cell.length_c   1.000
_cell.angle_alpha   90.00
_cell.angle_beta   90.00
_cell.angle_gamma   90.00
#
_symmetry.space_group_name_H-M   'P 1'
#
loop_
_entity.id
_entity.type
_entity.pdbx_description
1 polymer ?
#
loop_
_entity_poly.entity_id
_entity_poly.type
_entity_poly.pdbx_seq_one_letter_code
_entity_poly.pdbx_strand_id
1 'polypeptide(L)'
;MINTERTILLVDMDAFFASVEQRCNPALRGKPIGVIGGGHRTVITTASYEARAYGVKTGMNIYEARGLCPRLILVVGDNSKYTHTCATLKNLYLRYTPVVEVYSVDEAFLDITGSHHLFGGPGEVGRQIKEGVRDLFGINATVGIGPNKLIAKLASDLSKPDGLRWVREDEVEGLLEDLPVDKLWGVGKGFAKRLESIGVRTCGELGRSPVGVLRSHFGIPGERLKAMGLGADSAPLHSDEVEAGDETRSIGH
;
A
#
# COMPACT_ATOMS: atom_id res chain seq x y z
N MET A 1 2.97 -23.05 -23.51
CA MET A 1 2.94 -21.63 -23.07
C MET A 1 4.08 -21.47 -22.09
N ILE A 2 5.03 -20.57 -22.35
CA ILE A 2 6.06 -20.25 -21.37
C ILE A 2 5.30 -19.62 -20.20
N ASN A 3 5.29 -20.30 -19.05
CA ASN A 3 4.73 -19.77 -17.82
C ASN A 3 5.72 -18.71 -17.33
N THR A 4 5.61 -17.49 -17.87
CA THR A 4 6.43 -16.38 -17.38
C THR A 4 5.94 -16.04 -15.98
N GLU A 5 6.78 -16.28 -14.97
CA GLU A 5 6.49 -15.89 -13.60
C GLU A 5 6.19 -14.38 -13.57
N ARG A 6 5.01 -14.02 -13.07
CA ARG A 6 4.59 -12.62 -12.99
C ARG A 6 5.53 -11.87 -12.05
N THR A 7 5.83 -10.62 -12.39
CA THR A 7 6.58 -9.70 -11.52
C THR A 7 5.76 -8.43 -11.34
N ILE A 8 5.18 -8.28 -10.15
CA ILE A 8 4.31 -7.16 -9.79
C ILE A 8 5.05 -6.26 -8.83
N LEU A 9 5.06 -4.95 -9.08
CA LEU A 9 5.40 -3.95 -8.07
C LEU A 9 4.15 -3.38 -7.42
N LEU A 10 4.25 -3.03 -6.14
CA LEU A 10 3.45 -2.01 -5.50
C LEU A 10 4.36 -0.82 -5.20
N VAL A 11 3.98 0.37 -5.67
CA VAL A 11 4.59 1.63 -5.24
C VAL A 11 3.64 2.31 -4.26
N ASP A 12 4.15 2.68 -3.08
CA ASP A 12 3.39 3.29 -1.98
C ASP A 12 4.10 4.55 -1.50
N MET A 13 3.41 5.69 -1.57
CA MET A 13 3.98 6.99 -1.23
C MET A 13 3.94 7.22 0.27
N ASP A 14 5.10 7.38 0.89
CA ASP A 14 5.15 7.51 2.34
C ASP A 14 4.64 8.88 2.84
N ALA A 15 3.74 8.82 3.82
CA ALA A 15 3.13 10.01 4.44
C ALA A 15 2.56 10.99 3.39
N PHE A 16 1.97 10.45 2.32
CA PHE A 16 1.66 11.17 1.08
C PHE A 16 1.13 12.59 1.23
N PHE A 17 0.01 12.79 1.93
CA PHE A 17 -0.57 14.13 2.07
C PHE A 17 0.35 15.11 2.80
N ALA A 18 1.03 14.66 3.87
CA ALA A 18 1.96 15.52 4.59
C ALA A 18 3.17 15.86 3.72
N SER A 19 3.70 14.88 2.99
CA SER A 19 4.83 15.05 2.08
C SER A 19 4.49 16.01 0.92
N VAL A 20 3.28 15.94 0.36
CA VAL A 20 2.79 16.89 -0.65
C VAL A 20 2.66 18.31 -0.08
N GLU A 21 2.08 18.46 1.11
CA GLU A 21 1.94 19.79 1.73
C GLU A 21 3.30 20.41 2.09
N GLN A 22 4.26 19.63 2.58
CA GLN A 22 5.64 20.09 2.83
C GLN A 22 6.39 20.45 1.55
N ARG A 23 6.11 19.76 0.44
CA ARG A 23 6.65 20.11 -0.88
C ARG A 23 6.11 21.46 -1.33
N CYS A 24 4.78 21.63 -1.31
CA CYS A 24 4.08 22.84 -1.78
C CYS A 24 4.33 24.06 -0.89
N ASN A 25 4.60 23.87 0.40
CA ASN A 25 4.92 24.94 1.33
C ASN A 25 6.26 24.66 2.04
N PRO A 26 7.37 25.27 1.57
CA PRO A 26 8.69 25.10 2.18
C PRO A 26 8.77 25.42 3.68
N ALA A 27 7.88 26.28 4.19
CA ALA A 27 7.84 26.62 5.61
C ALA A 27 7.38 25.45 6.51
N LEU A 28 6.84 24.37 5.95
CA LEU A 28 6.39 23.17 6.66
C LEU A 28 7.46 22.06 6.72
N ARG A 29 8.51 22.15 5.90
CA ARG A 29 9.57 21.13 5.82
C ARG A 29 10.33 21.03 7.15
N GLY A 30 10.62 19.80 7.59
CA GLY A 30 11.32 19.56 8.86
C GLY A 30 10.46 19.84 10.10
N LYS A 31 9.16 20.09 9.94
CA LYS A 31 8.25 20.42 11.04
C LYS A 31 7.20 19.32 11.24
N PRO A 32 6.78 19.05 12.49
CA PRO A 32 5.71 18.11 12.77
C PRO A 32 4.39 18.69 12.26
N ILE A 33 3.94 18.20 11.11
CA ILE A 33 2.63 18.52 10.56
C ILE A 33 1.68 17.32 10.63
N GLY A 34 0.40 17.61 10.79
CA GLY A 34 -0.71 16.68 10.65
C GLY A 34 -1.74 17.23 9.68
N VAL A 35 -2.02 16.48 8.62
CA VAL A 35 -3.08 16.82 7.67
C VAL A 35 -4.43 16.42 8.26
N ILE A 36 -5.43 17.29 8.10
CA ILE A 36 -6.79 17.11 8.60
C ILE A 36 -7.81 17.44 7.51
N GLY A 37 -9.06 17.01 7.70
CA GLY A 37 -10.19 17.50 6.90
C GLY A 37 -10.62 18.91 7.33
N GLY A 38 -11.40 19.59 6.49
CA GLY A 38 -11.84 20.98 6.73
C GLY A 38 -12.95 21.17 7.78
N GLY A 39 -13.51 20.10 8.35
CA GLY A 39 -14.64 20.17 9.29
C GLY A 39 -14.26 20.27 10.76
N HIS A 40 -15.21 20.70 11.62
CA HIS A 40 -15.00 20.90 13.06
C HIS A 40 -14.64 19.62 13.84
N ARG A 41 -15.16 18.46 13.43
CA ARG A 41 -14.82 17.14 14.01
C ARG A 41 -14.03 16.36 12.99
N THR A 42 -12.72 16.49 13.07
CA THR A 42 -11.79 15.82 12.16
C THR A 42 -10.73 15.06 12.92
N VAL A 43 -10.02 14.20 12.19
CA VAL A 43 -8.93 13.37 12.66
C VAL A 43 -7.70 13.65 11.81
N ILE A 44 -6.53 13.26 12.31
CA ILE A 44 -5.32 13.25 11.50
C ILE A 44 -5.51 12.26 10.35
N THR A 45 -5.57 12.74 9.11
CA THR A 45 -5.63 11.89 7.91
C THR A 45 -4.24 11.39 7.55
N THR A 46 -3.21 12.21 7.77
CA THR A 46 -1.81 11.82 7.59
C THR A 46 -0.93 12.62 8.53
N ALA A 47 -0.04 11.93 9.23
CA ALA A 47 1.02 12.55 10.02
C ALA A 47 2.35 12.52 9.24
N SER A 48 3.05 13.65 9.20
CA SER A 48 4.45 13.74 8.75
C SER A 48 5.37 12.84 9.58
N TYR A 49 6.55 12.54 9.06
CA TYR A 49 7.56 11.77 9.80
C TYR A 49 7.97 12.44 11.11
N GLU A 50 8.12 13.77 11.08
CA GLU A 50 8.45 14.57 12.24
C GLU A 50 7.35 14.49 13.31
N ALA A 51 6.08 14.44 12.92
CA ALA A 51 4.96 14.24 13.85
C ALA A 51 4.87 12.78 14.36
N ARG A 52 5.14 11.79 13.49
CA ARG A 52 5.18 10.36 13.85
C ARG A 52 6.26 10.07 14.90
N ALA A 53 7.38 10.80 14.88
CA ALA A 53 8.42 10.71 15.90
C ALA A 53 7.93 11.05 17.32
N TYR A 54 6.88 11.87 17.44
CA TYR A 54 6.20 12.15 18.72
C TYR A 54 5.04 11.19 19.01
N GLY A 55 4.81 10.19 18.16
CA GLY A 55 3.74 9.21 18.32
C GLY A 55 2.41 9.61 17.69
N VAL A 56 2.33 10.72 16.96
CA VAL A 56 1.10 11.11 16.23
C VAL A 56 0.81 10.10 15.12
N LYS A 57 -0.44 9.61 15.04
CA LYS A 57 -0.87 8.58 14.08
C LYS A 57 -2.11 9.03 13.31
N THR A 58 -2.26 8.48 12.10
CA THR A 58 -3.51 8.58 11.34
C THR A 58 -4.69 8.03 12.16
N GLY A 59 -5.83 8.71 12.10
CA GLY A 59 -7.05 8.39 12.85
C GLY A 59 -7.12 9.00 14.25
N MET A 60 -6.03 9.55 14.80
CA MET A 60 -6.08 10.27 16.07
C MET A 60 -6.93 11.54 15.95
N ASN A 61 -7.67 11.87 17.01
CA ASN A 61 -8.33 13.17 17.06
C ASN A 61 -7.31 14.29 17.36
N ILE A 62 -7.70 15.55 17.11
CA ILE A 62 -6.80 16.71 17.28
C ILE A 62 -6.30 16.84 18.73
N TYR A 63 -7.15 16.53 19.72
CA TYR A 63 -6.80 16.66 21.13
C TYR A 63 -5.70 15.67 21.52
N GLU A 64 -5.86 14.39 21.16
CA GLU A 64 -4.85 13.34 21.36
C GLU A 64 -3.53 13.69 20.67
N ALA A 65 -3.62 14.09 19.39
CA ALA A 65 -2.44 14.42 18.59
C ALA A 65 -1.65 15.60 19.19
N ARG A 66 -2.33 16.63 19.69
CA ARG A 66 -1.70 17.78 20.38
C ARG A 66 -1.18 17.43 21.76
N GLY A 67 -1.82 16.49 22.46
CA GLY A 67 -1.30 15.95 23.72
C GLY A 67 0.07 15.29 23.52
N LEU A 68 0.27 14.58 22.41
CA LEU A 68 1.53 13.95 22.05
C LEU A 68 2.55 14.95 21.47
N CYS A 69 2.10 15.89 20.63
CA CYS A 69 2.95 16.89 20.00
C CYS A 69 2.32 18.30 20.14
N PRO A 70 2.67 19.05 21.21
CA PRO A 70 2.10 20.39 21.43
C PRO A 70 2.42 21.40 20.32
N ARG A 71 3.50 21.18 19.56
CA ARG A 71 3.94 22.01 18.43
C ARG A 71 3.38 21.54 17.07
N LEU A 72 2.45 20.58 17.06
CA LEU A 72 1.87 20.04 15.84
C LEU A 72 1.18 21.13 15.02
N ILE A 73 1.63 21.30 13.78
CA ILE A 73 0.99 22.20 12.82
C ILE A 73 -0.11 21.42 12.11
N LEU A 74 -1.34 21.91 12.20
CA LEU A 74 -2.47 21.32 11.48
C LEU A 74 -2.61 21.96 10.10
N VAL A 75 -2.71 21.12 9.08
CA VAL A 75 -2.87 21.55 7.69
C VAL A 75 -4.19 20.99 7.16
N VAL A 76 -5.07 21.85 6.67
CA VAL A 76 -6.29 21.39 5.99
C VAL A 76 -5.89 20.87 4.63
N GLY A 77 -6.21 19.60 4.36
CA GLY A 77 -5.80 18.94 3.12
C GLY A 77 -6.46 19.53 1.88
N ASP A 78 -5.70 19.55 0.79
CA ASP A 78 -6.16 20.02 -0.52
C ASP A 78 -6.16 18.87 -1.54
N ASN A 79 -7.36 18.35 -1.82
CA ASN A 79 -7.54 17.22 -2.72
C ASN A 79 -7.03 17.50 -4.14
N SER A 80 -7.07 18.75 -4.61
CA SER A 80 -6.59 19.08 -5.95
C SER A 80 -5.08 18.85 -6.07
N LYS A 81 -4.29 19.15 -5.03
CA LYS A 81 -2.85 18.86 -5.00
C LYS A 81 -2.56 17.37 -5.06
N TYR A 82 -3.36 16.58 -4.32
CA TYR A 82 -3.19 15.12 -4.23
C TYR A 82 -3.51 14.44 -5.55
N THR A 83 -4.64 14.80 -6.18
CA THR A 83 -5.03 14.28 -7.50
C THR A 83 -4.01 14.65 -8.59
N HIS A 84 -3.52 15.89 -8.60
CA HIS A 84 -2.48 16.31 -9.56
C HIS A 84 -1.17 15.53 -9.38
N THR A 85 -0.76 15.30 -8.13
CA THR A 85 0.42 14.52 -7.80
C THR A 85 0.26 13.06 -8.25
N CYS A 86 -0.88 12.45 -7.96
CA CYS A 86 -1.21 11.08 -8.40
C CYS A 86 -1.17 10.93 -9.93
N ALA A 87 -1.75 11.86 -10.68
CA ALA A 87 -1.71 11.84 -12.15
C ALA A 87 -0.27 11.93 -12.69
N THR A 88 0.58 12.72 -12.05
CA THR A 88 1.99 12.86 -12.44
C THR A 88 2.80 11.61 -12.09
N LEU A 89 2.52 10.98 -10.95
CA LEU A 89 3.10 9.68 -10.58
C LEU A 89 2.72 8.58 -11.56
N LYS A 90 1.45 8.53 -11.99
CA LYS A 90 1.01 7.59 -13.04
C LYS A 90 1.83 7.77 -14.33
N ASN A 91 2.07 9.00 -14.77
CA ASN A 91 2.92 9.27 -15.93
C ASN A 91 4.38 8.85 -15.73
N LEU A 92 4.89 8.83 -14.49
CA LEU A 92 6.19 8.22 -14.18
C LEU A 92 6.13 6.69 -14.34
N TYR A 93 5.11 6.04 -13.79
CA TYR A 93 4.94 4.59 -13.82
C TYR A 93 4.80 4.05 -15.26
N LEU A 94 4.05 4.75 -16.11
CA LEU A 94 3.82 4.40 -17.51
C LEU A 94 5.10 4.35 -18.37
N ARG A 95 6.24 4.87 -17.88
CA ARG A 95 7.53 4.73 -18.56
C ARG A 95 8.10 3.32 -18.46
N TYR A 96 7.70 2.55 -17.45
CA TYR A 96 8.23 1.21 -17.17
C TYR A 96 7.30 0.10 -17.66
N THR A 97 5.99 0.33 -17.68
CA THR A 97 5.01 -0.63 -18.17
C THR A 97 3.71 0.07 -18.55
N PRO A 98 2.99 -0.39 -19.59
CA PRO A 98 1.63 0.07 -19.86
C PRO A 98 0.59 -0.47 -18.85
N VAL A 99 0.95 -1.49 -18.05
CA VAL A 99 0.02 -2.13 -17.12
C VAL A 99 0.18 -1.53 -15.73
N VAL A 100 -0.56 -0.45 -15.48
CA VAL A 100 -0.60 0.29 -14.21
C VAL A 100 -2.05 0.34 -13.71
N GLU A 101 -2.26 -0.13 -12.48
CA GLU A 101 -3.54 -0.07 -11.74
C GLU A 101 -3.37 0.92 -10.58
N VAL A 102 -4.05 2.06 -10.62
CA VAL A 102 -4.04 3.02 -9.51
C VAL A 102 -5.01 2.52 -8.43
N TYR A 103 -4.47 2.04 -7.31
CA TYR A 103 -5.28 1.47 -6.23
C TYR A 103 -5.82 2.53 -5.28
N SER A 104 -5.02 3.56 -5.00
CA SER A 104 -5.40 4.74 -4.23
C SER A 104 -4.61 5.96 -4.72
N VAL A 105 -4.83 7.11 -4.09
CA VAL A 105 -4.13 8.37 -4.43
C VAL A 105 -2.61 8.29 -4.26
N ASP A 106 -2.16 7.33 -3.44
CA ASP A 106 -0.78 7.11 -2.98
C ASP A 106 -0.24 5.71 -3.26
N GLU A 107 -1.07 4.79 -3.79
CA GLU A 107 -0.67 3.41 -4.10
C GLU A 107 -1.00 3.04 -5.56
N ALA A 108 -0.04 2.39 -6.24
CA ALA A 108 -0.26 1.85 -7.57
C ALA A 108 0.44 0.50 -7.77
N PHE A 109 -0.25 -0.44 -8.41
CA PHE A 109 0.33 -1.70 -8.85
C PHE A 109 0.82 -1.60 -10.30
N LEU A 110 1.99 -2.18 -10.57
CA LEU A 110 2.60 -2.23 -11.90
C LEU A 110 2.93 -3.67 -12.24
N ASP A 111 2.49 -4.16 -13.41
CA ASP A 111 2.97 -5.44 -13.96
C ASP A 111 4.16 -5.18 -14.87
N ILE A 112 5.36 -5.55 -14.41
CA ILE A 112 6.61 -5.35 -15.15
C ILE A 112 7.14 -6.65 -15.77
N THR A 113 6.35 -7.72 -15.74
CA THR A 113 6.74 -9.06 -16.22
C THR A 113 7.36 -9.01 -17.61
N GLY A 114 6.77 -8.23 -18.51
CA GLY A 114 7.23 -8.10 -19.89
C GLY A 114 8.30 -7.04 -20.15
N SER A 115 8.63 -6.18 -19.17
CA SER A 115 9.44 -4.97 -19.43
C SER A 115 10.67 -4.84 -18.55
N HIS A 116 10.71 -5.50 -17.38
CA HIS A 116 11.76 -5.26 -16.38
C HIS A 116 13.18 -5.52 -16.90
N HIS A 117 13.37 -6.42 -17.86
CA HIS A 117 14.67 -6.74 -18.46
C HIS A 117 15.26 -5.56 -19.26
N LEU A 118 14.44 -4.66 -19.79
CA LEU A 118 14.87 -3.44 -20.48
C LEU A 118 15.48 -2.42 -19.51
N PHE A 119 15.21 -2.57 -18.22
CA PHE A 119 15.57 -1.64 -17.16
C PHE A 119 16.48 -2.28 -16.11
N GLY A 120 17.22 -3.34 -16.45
CA GLY A 120 18.18 -3.96 -15.52
C GLY A 120 17.57 -4.90 -14.46
N GLY A 121 16.28 -5.24 -14.57
CA GLY A 121 15.61 -6.21 -13.70
C GLY A 121 14.66 -5.58 -12.67
N PRO A 122 13.90 -6.41 -11.92
CA PRO A 122 12.81 -5.90 -11.06
C PRO A 122 13.28 -4.93 -9.98
N GLY A 123 14.39 -5.25 -9.29
CA GLY A 123 14.95 -4.37 -8.26
C GLY A 123 15.46 -3.04 -8.81
N GLU A 124 15.98 -3.04 -10.03
CA GLU A 124 16.45 -1.82 -10.72
C GLU A 124 15.26 -0.92 -11.10
N VAL A 125 14.19 -1.48 -11.66
CA VAL A 125 12.94 -0.75 -11.92
C VAL A 125 12.43 -0.08 -10.64
N GLY A 126 12.38 -0.83 -9.53
CA GLY A 126 11.94 -0.29 -8.25
C GLY A 126 12.80 0.90 -7.78
N ARG A 127 14.14 0.82 -7.93
CA ARG A 127 15.04 1.91 -7.57
C ARG A 127 14.86 3.14 -8.46
N GLN A 128 14.78 2.96 -9.79
CA GLN A 128 14.58 4.07 -10.73
C GLN A 128 13.24 4.76 -10.52
N ILE A 129 12.18 4.02 -10.16
CA ILE A 129 10.90 4.61 -9.75
C ILE A 129 11.10 5.48 -8.52
N LYS A 130 11.75 4.97 -7.46
CA LYS A 130 12.00 5.75 -6.24
C LYS A 130 12.82 7.01 -6.50
N GLU A 131 13.84 6.91 -7.33
CA GLU A 131 14.66 8.06 -7.76
C GLU A 131 13.80 9.08 -8.53
N GLY A 132 13.02 8.63 -9.51
CA GLY A 132 12.12 9.49 -10.27
C GLY A 132 11.06 10.18 -9.39
N VAL A 133 10.53 9.48 -8.39
CA VAL A 133 9.61 10.06 -7.39
C VAL A 133 10.32 11.15 -6.59
N ARG A 134 11.52 10.88 -6.08
CA ARG A 134 12.31 11.84 -5.32
C ARG A 134 12.69 13.07 -6.15
N ASP A 135 13.06 12.88 -7.41
CA ASP A 135 13.46 13.98 -8.30
C ASP A 135 12.27 14.87 -8.68
N LEU A 136 11.11 14.27 -8.96
CA LEU A 136 9.90 15.02 -9.29
C LEU A 136 9.34 15.74 -8.06
N PHE A 137 9.25 15.05 -6.92
CA PHE A 137 8.44 15.49 -5.79
C PHE A 137 9.23 15.83 -4.53
N GLY A 138 10.47 15.38 -4.40
CA GLY A 138 11.26 15.52 -3.18
C GLY A 138 10.72 14.70 -2.01
N ILE A 139 9.94 13.64 -2.29
CA ILE A 139 9.30 12.77 -1.30
C ILE A 139 9.75 11.32 -1.50
N ASN A 140 9.61 10.50 -0.46
CA ASN A 140 10.01 9.09 -0.50
C ASN A 140 8.83 8.19 -0.92
N ALA A 141 9.18 7.04 -1.49
CA ALA A 141 8.25 5.96 -1.78
C ALA A 141 8.83 4.65 -1.28
N THR A 142 7.95 3.77 -0.79
CA THR A 142 8.27 2.38 -0.51
C THR A 142 7.80 1.52 -1.67
N VAL A 143 8.64 0.57 -2.08
CA VAL A 143 8.38 -0.29 -3.23
C VAL A 143 8.49 -1.76 -2.82
N GLY A 144 7.39 -2.49 -2.98
CA GLY A 144 7.35 -3.93 -2.81
C GLY A 144 7.29 -4.64 -4.16
N ILE A 145 8.00 -5.74 -4.31
CA ILE A 145 8.02 -6.56 -5.53
C ILE A 145 7.67 -7.99 -5.15
N GLY A 146 6.74 -8.60 -5.88
CA GLY A 146 6.32 -9.98 -5.65
C GLY A 146 5.72 -10.64 -6.88
N PRO A 147 5.43 -11.95 -6.79
CA PRO A 147 4.83 -12.72 -7.89
C PRO A 147 3.37 -12.40 -8.19
N ASN A 148 2.70 -11.67 -7.29
CA ASN A 148 1.31 -11.25 -7.41
C ASN A 148 1.05 -10.01 -6.54
N LYS A 149 -0.17 -9.45 -6.63
CA LYS A 149 -0.55 -8.22 -5.90
C LYS A 149 -0.46 -8.39 -4.38
N LEU A 150 -0.94 -9.51 -3.85
CA LEU A 150 -0.87 -9.82 -2.42
C LEU A 150 0.57 -9.74 -1.88
N ILE A 151 1.51 -10.43 -2.53
CA ILE A 151 2.91 -10.47 -2.07
C ILE A 151 3.62 -9.15 -2.32
N ALA A 152 3.38 -8.49 -3.46
CA ALA A 152 3.95 -7.17 -3.73
C ALA A 152 3.52 -6.15 -2.67
N LYS A 153 2.24 -6.17 -2.27
CA LYS A 153 1.74 -5.30 -1.21
C LYS A 153 2.34 -5.62 0.16
N LEU A 154 2.39 -6.90 0.51
CA LEU A 154 3.02 -7.35 1.75
C LEU A 154 4.51 -6.94 1.81
N ALA A 155 5.26 -7.10 0.71
CA ALA A 155 6.66 -6.71 0.63
C ALA A 155 6.85 -5.20 0.85
N SER A 156 5.96 -4.37 0.29
CA SER A 156 5.95 -2.92 0.52
C SER A 156 5.71 -2.61 2.00
N ASP A 157 4.63 -3.14 2.59
CA ASP A 157 4.28 -2.88 3.99
C ASP A 157 5.38 -3.31 4.98
N LEU A 158 6.07 -4.43 4.71
CA LEU A 158 7.18 -4.92 5.54
C LEU A 158 8.49 -4.13 5.37
N SER A 159 8.59 -3.25 4.38
CA SER A 159 9.81 -2.48 4.09
C SER A 159 9.66 -0.97 4.34
N LYS A 160 8.46 -0.51 4.74
CA LYS A 160 8.23 0.89 5.09
C LYS A 160 9.11 1.34 6.29
N PRO A 161 9.55 2.61 6.32
CA PRO A 161 9.43 3.63 5.28
C PRO A 161 10.63 3.65 4.33
N ASP A 162 10.47 4.29 3.16
CA ASP A 162 11.49 4.43 2.12
C ASP A 162 12.18 3.09 1.79
N GLY A 163 11.40 2.01 1.75
CA GLY A 163 11.87 0.66 1.51
C GLY A 163 11.94 0.28 0.03
N LEU A 164 12.74 -0.73 -0.29
CA LEU A 164 12.63 -1.50 -1.52
C LEU A 164 12.82 -2.97 -1.15
N ARG A 165 11.80 -3.80 -1.34
CA ARG A 165 11.86 -5.22 -1.02
C ARG A 165 11.29 -6.06 -2.15
N TRP A 166 12.07 -7.05 -2.57
CA TRP A 166 11.63 -8.08 -3.51
C TRP A 166 11.50 -9.40 -2.77
N VAL A 167 10.33 -10.03 -2.91
CA VAL A 167 10.05 -11.39 -2.47
C VAL A 167 9.86 -12.24 -3.72
N ARG A 168 10.77 -13.19 -3.94
CA ARG A 168 10.69 -14.14 -5.06
C ARG A 168 9.68 -15.25 -4.74
N GLU A 169 9.21 -15.95 -5.78
CA GLU A 169 8.26 -17.06 -5.64
C GLU A 169 8.77 -18.12 -4.65
N ASP A 170 10.06 -18.46 -4.71
CA ASP A 170 10.71 -19.43 -3.83
C ASP A 170 10.89 -18.97 -2.38
N GLU A 171 10.69 -17.68 -2.09
CA GLU A 171 10.76 -17.10 -0.75
C GLU A 171 9.38 -16.95 -0.09
N VAL A 172 8.28 -17.10 -0.84
CA VAL A 172 6.92 -16.81 -0.36
C VAL A 172 6.52 -17.72 0.79
N GLU A 173 6.72 -19.02 0.67
CA GLU A 173 6.34 -19.99 1.71
C GLU A 173 7.05 -19.69 3.03
N GLY A 174 8.37 -19.49 2.98
CA GLY A 174 9.18 -19.16 4.15
C GLY A 174 8.81 -17.81 4.78
N LEU A 175 8.45 -16.81 3.95
CA LEU A 175 7.97 -15.52 4.45
C LEU A 175 6.66 -15.64 5.23
N LEU A 176 5.75 -16.50 4.79
CA LEU A 176 4.40 -16.61 5.34
C LEU A 176 4.29 -17.52 6.55
N GLU A 177 5.23 -18.46 6.75
CA GLU A 177 5.14 -19.51 7.77
C GLU A 177 4.77 -18.95 9.16
N ASP A 178 5.54 -17.96 9.63
CA ASP A 178 5.38 -17.33 10.95
C ASP A 178 4.75 -15.93 10.90
N LEU A 179 4.40 -15.43 9.70
CA LEU A 179 3.84 -14.10 9.56
C LEU A 179 2.43 -14.04 10.19
N PRO A 180 2.14 -13.11 11.11
CA PRO A 180 0.79 -12.96 11.66
C PRO A 180 -0.25 -12.67 10.58
N VAL A 181 -1.43 -13.30 10.67
CA VAL A 181 -2.49 -13.15 9.65
C VAL A 181 -2.97 -11.72 9.47
N ASP A 182 -2.88 -10.88 10.50
CA ASP A 182 -3.29 -9.47 10.46
C ASP A 182 -2.33 -8.57 9.66
N LYS A 183 -1.21 -9.13 9.18
CA LYS A 183 -0.31 -8.49 8.22
C LYS A 183 -0.73 -8.67 6.77
N LEU A 184 -1.62 -9.61 6.48
CA LEU A 184 -2.12 -9.80 5.12
C LEU A 184 -3.10 -8.69 4.73
N TRP A 185 -2.86 -8.07 3.58
CA TRP A 185 -3.81 -7.14 2.98
C TRP A 185 -5.16 -7.82 2.76
N GLY A 186 -6.22 -7.22 3.31
CA GLY A 186 -7.57 -7.78 3.31
C GLY A 186 -7.98 -8.51 4.59
N VAL A 187 -7.04 -8.78 5.51
CA VAL A 187 -7.33 -9.37 6.83
C VAL A 187 -7.34 -8.28 7.91
N GLY A 188 -8.50 -7.62 8.06
CA GLY A 188 -8.69 -6.64 9.13
C GLY A 188 -8.79 -7.26 10.53
N LYS A 189 -8.72 -6.42 11.58
CA LYS A 189 -8.79 -6.85 13.00
C LYS A 189 -9.97 -7.79 13.32
N GLY A 190 -11.12 -7.58 12.69
CA GLY A 190 -12.30 -8.43 12.86
C GLY A 190 -12.11 -9.84 12.29
N PHE A 191 -11.48 -9.96 11.11
CA PHE A 191 -11.12 -11.25 10.52
C PHE A 191 -10.03 -11.95 11.33
N ALA A 192 -8.98 -11.22 11.71
CA ALA A 192 -7.88 -11.76 12.53
C ALA A 192 -8.39 -12.38 13.84
N LYS A 193 -9.27 -11.69 14.57
CA LYS A 193 -9.89 -12.24 15.80
C LYS A 193 -10.71 -13.50 15.56
N ARG A 194 -11.42 -13.57 14.44
CA ARG A 194 -12.21 -14.77 14.08
C ARG A 194 -11.31 -15.93 13.68
N LEU A 195 -10.23 -15.67 12.94
CA LEU A 195 -9.22 -16.68 12.62
C LEU A 195 -8.55 -17.21 13.90
N GLU A 196 -8.22 -16.32 14.83
CA GLU A 196 -7.64 -16.71 16.12
C GLU A 196 -8.59 -17.61 16.92
N SER A 197 -9.90 -17.35 16.88
CA SER A 197 -10.91 -18.18 17.56
C SER A 197 -10.99 -19.62 17.07
N ILE A 198 -10.47 -19.91 15.87
CA ILE A 198 -10.35 -21.26 15.30
C ILE A 198 -8.90 -21.78 15.31
N GLY A 199 -8.01 -21.12 16.07
CA GLY A 199 -6.63 -21.53 16.25
C GLY A 199 -5.67 -21.08 15.15
N VAL A 200 -6.06 -20.16 14.27
CA VAL A 200 -5.24 -19.66 13.16
C VAL A 200 -4.70 -18.28 13.48
N ARG A 201 -3.39 -18.16 13.66
CA ARG A 201 -2.65 -16.94 14.01
C ARG A 201 -1.63 -16.54 12.95
N THR A 202 -1.02 -17.50 12.25
CA THR A 202 -0.04 -17.22 11.19
C THR A 202 -0.59 -17.49 9.78
N CYS A 203 0.06 -16.91 8.78
CA CYS A 203 -0.30 -17.12 7.37
C CYS A 203 -0.04 -18.57 6.96
N GLY A 204 1.03 -19.20 7.46
CA GLY A 204 1.28 -20.64 7.28
C GLY A 204 0.14 -21.51 7.84
N GLU A 205 -0.34 -21.23 9.06
CA GLU A 205 -1.50 -21.91 9.64
C GLU A 205 -2.77 -21.70 8.80
N LEU A 206 -2.98 -20.48 8.30
CA LEU A 206 -4.08 -20.16 7.40
C LEU A 206 -3.99 -20.95 6.09
N GLY A 207 -2.79 -21.02 5.51
CA GLY A 207 -2.48 -21.77 4.29
C GLY A 207 -2.64 -23.27 4.47
N ARG A 208 -2.47 -23.83 5.68
CA ARG A 208 -2.70 -25.25 6.00
C ARG A 208 -4.13 -25.58 6.39
N SER A 209 -4.91 -24.61 6.86
CA SER A 209 -6.29 -24.81 7.33
C SER A 209 -7.20 -25.45 6.26
N PRO A 210 -8.02 -26.46 6.59
CA PRO A 210 -8.94 -27.05 5.61
C PRO A 210 -9.93 -26.00 5.08
N VAL A 211 -10.10 -25.91 3.75
CA VAL A 211 -10.97 -24.92 3.13
C VAL A 211 -12.43 -25.02 3.61
N GLY A 212 -12.90 -26.24 3.93
CA GLY A 212 -14.24 -26.46 4.49
C GLY A 212 -14.45 -25.77 5.85
N VAL A 213 -13.42 -25.75 6.72
CA VAL A 213 -13.46 -25.01 7.99
C VAL A 213 -13.47 -23.51 7.73
N LEU A 214 -12.65 -23.02 6.81
CA LEU A 214 -12.65 -21.59 6.47
C LEU A 214 -13.99 -21.16 5.86
N ARG A 215 -14.62 -22.00 5.02
CA ARG A 215 -15.95 -21.70 4.46
C ARG A 215 -17.06 -21.73 5.50
N SER A 216 -17.04 -22.65 6.47
CA SER A 216 -18.06 -22.70 7.51
C SER A 216 -18.02 -21.46 8.41
N HIS A 217 -16.82 -20.94 8.68
CA HIS A 217 -16.64 -19.76 9.52
C HIS A 217 -16.80 -18.44 8.77
N PHE A 218 -16.37 -18.34 7.49
CA PHE A 218 -16.27 -17.06 6.77
C PHE A 218 -17.15 -16.96 5.52
N GLY A 219 -17.80 -18.04 5.08
CA GLY A 219 -18.54 -18.10 3.82
C GLY A 219 -17.61 -18.11 2.61
N ILE A 220 -18.02 -17.44 1.52
CA ILE A 220 -17.26 -17.31 0.27
C ILE A 220 -15.81 -16.79 0.52
N PRO A 221 -15.58 -15.79 1.39
CA PRO A 221 -14.22 -15.36 1.75
C PRO A 221 -13.26 -16.45 2.24
N GLY A 222 -13.76 -17.59 2.74
CA GLY A 222 -12.92 -18.68 3.24
C GLY A 222 -11.97 -19.26 2.20
N GLU A 223 -12.39 -19.33 0.93
CA GLU A 223 -11.54 -19.81 -0.17
C GLU A 223 -10.41 -18.81 -0.47
N ARG A 224 -10.74 -17.51 -0.47
CA ARG A 224 -9.75 -16.45 -0.65
C ARG A 224 -8.74 -16.43 0.50
N LEU A 225 -9.21 -16.59 1.73
CA LEU A 225 -8.32 -16.64 2.90
C LEU A 225 -7.33 -17.81 2.82
N LYS A 226 -7.78 -19.00 2.39
CA LYS A 226 -6.89 -20.14 2.13
C LYS A 226 -5.82 -19.79 1.10
N ALA A 227 -6.23 -19.23 -0.04
CA ALA A 227 -5.31 -18.83 -1.11
C ALA A 227 -4.28 -17.81 -0.61
N MET A 228 -4.71 -16.80 0.16
CA MET A 228 -3.84 -15.80 0.75
C MET A 228 -2.81 -16.41 1.73
N GLY A 229 -3.22 -17.39 2.54
CA GLY A 229 -2.30 -18.11 3.43
C GLY A 229 -1.26 -18.95 2.69
N LEU A 230 -1.54 -19.33 1.43
CA LEU A 230 -0.60 -19.98 0.52
C LEU A 230 0.19 -18.96 -0.34
N GLY A 231 0.03 -17.66 -0.10
CA GLY A 231 0.65 -16.60 -0.90
C GLY A 231 0.12 -16.47 -2.32
N ALA A 232 -1.00 -17.14 -2.63
CA ALA A 232 -1.59 -17.17 -3.95
C ALA A 232 -2.62 -16.04 -4.14
N ASP A 233 -2.47 -15.31 -5.24
CA ASP A 233 -3.44 -14.33 -5.71
C ASP A 233 -3.48 -14.32 -7.24
N SER A 234 -4.63 -14.69 -7.81
CA SER A 234 -4.86 -14.75 -9.25
C SER A 234 -5.50 -13.47 -9.80
N ALA A 235 -5.76 -12.46 -8.97
CA ALA A 235 -6.35 -11.21 -9.43
C ALA A 235 -5.47 -10.60 -10.55
N PRO A 236 -6.07 -10.28 -11.72
CA PRO A 236 -5.36 -9.55 -12.75
C PRO A 236 -5.12 -8.11 -12.31
N LEU A 237 -4.14 -7.44 -12.92
CA LEU A 237 -4.09 -5.99 -12.86
C LEU A 237 -5.09 -5.40 -13.86
N HIS A 238 -5.86 -4.42 -13.43
CA HIS A 238 -6.76 -3.65 -14.28
C HIS A 238 -6.06 -2.35 -14.65
N SER A 239 -5.70 -2.17 -15.93
CA SER A 239 -5.25 -0.86 -16.37
C SER A 239 -6.44 0.10 -16.40
N ASP A 240 -6.22 1.36 -16.04
CA ASP A 240 -7.30 2.37 -16.03
C ASP A 240 -7.98 2.55 -17.41
N GLU A 241 -7.32 2.15 -18.52
CA GLU A 241 -7.94 2.12 -19.86
C GLU A 241 -9.06 1.06 -19.98
N VAL A 242 -8.97 -0.01 -19.19
CA VAL A 242 -10.01 -1.06 -19.06
C VAL A 242 -11.07 -0.66 -18.00
N GLU A 243 -10.70 0.14 -16.99
CA GLU A 243 -11.63 0.69 -15.99
C GLU A 243 -12.47 1.88 -16.46
N ALA A 244 -12.25 2.41 -17.68
CA ALA A 244 -13.18 3.37 -18.28
C ALA A 244 -14.63 2.82 -18.39
N GLY A 245 -14.85 1.52 -18.12
CA GLY A 245 -16.15 0.88 -17.94
C GLY A 245 -16.56 0.51 -16.49
N ASP A 246 -15.75 0.74 -15.46
CA ASP A 246 -16.20 0.59 -14.06
C ASP A 246 -16.84 1.91 -13.61
N GLU A 247 -18.10 2.09 -14.00
CA GLU A 247 -18.92 3.22 -13.60
C GLU A 247 -18.90 3.35 -12.06
N THR A 248 -18.74 4.57 -11.56
CA THR A 248 -18.83 4.87 -10.13
C THR A 248 -20.12 4.26 -9.56
N ARG A 249 -19.98 3.20 -8.76
CA ARG A 249 -21.12 2.40 -8.31
C ARG A 249 -21.94 3.05 -7.20
N SER A 250 -21.37 4.05 -6.53
CA SER A 250 -22.05 4.85 -5.52
C SER A 250 -21.36 6.20 -5.31
N ILE A 251 -22.15 7.22 -4.97
CA ILE A 251 -21.67 8.52 -4.51
C ILE A 251 -22.23 8.73 -3.10
N GLY A 252 -21.35 8.93 -2.13
CA GLY A 252 -21.70 9.32 -0.77
C GLY A 252 -21.49 10.82 -0.55
N HIS A 253 -22.42 11.46 0.17
CA HIS A 253 -22.32 12.85 0.62
C HIS A 253 -22.23 12.92 2.15
#